data_AF-A0A4R8L8A3-F1
#
_entry.id   AF-A0A4R8L8A3-F1
#
_cell.length_a   1.000
_cell.length_b   1.000
_cell.length_c   1.000
_cell.angle_alpha   90.00
_cell.angle_beta   90.00
_cell.angle_gamma   90.00
#
_symmetry.space_group_name_H-M   'P 1'
#
loop_
_entity.id
_entity.type
_entity.pdbx_description
1 polymer ?
#
loop_
_entity_poly.entity_id
_entity_poly.type
_entity_poly.pdbx_seq_one_letter_code
_entity_poly.pdbx_strand_id
1 'polypeptide(L)'
;MLVAENEPFLVEEDDDLDIGEWVERINKESRSRVPEPVDAGCGFTMMDYISVLHGDNKGWIALAKKTPNWKQRHYRYADICEELIDVDLDSYMTVNTFNRPKRNEESAFELNAFYVDLDVYKTDVLPAYAIYSIKEDLIRYGEIPAPTFWIDSGNGLYLVWKIETVPGQSQKALTLYRKIQEYLVDLLAEYGADEACKDASRVLRIPGTRNSKTGRMAQIIEYNPDAVYTMRQFIDEYLPQRYHDDWFRDQYPEFPSKKKKPVKRKRTKAFAEPSSITRLKTKNTYTLHKGRIDDLLTLCNIRGWNMTGHRELTLFLLRYWTSIVENDEKATEFILEVNRKFTEPLPEHEVLQATKSADKASQAFLSDEMVEYQGKQMRHGYGYNYKNESLIRIFEITPEEQKHLSVIVGTEVKYSRNNARRRDERRNANGLTSREQQRQDMIQQVASLLSEGLKQKEIAERLGITSARVSQIKKKLNETALYIKGGSPGPVYGCLGDSILSEEPDSVALVACFESADFGGASLVTLWDSYVSTAIGRMALQEVAASDSS
;
A
#
# COMPACT_ATOMS: atom_id res chain seq x y z
N MET A 1 9.00 45.47 -22.37
CA MET A 1 7.91 45.85 -21.43
C MET A 1 7.43 44.56 -20.79
N LEU A 2 7.48 44.28 -19.49
CA LEU A 2 7.86 44.99 -18.25
C LEU A 2 8.35 43.85 -17.31
N VAL A 3 9.63 43.87 -16.90
CA VAL A 3 10.15 44.15 -15.54
C VAL A 3 9.54 43.31 -14.40
N ALA A 4 10.37 42.44 -13.83
CA ALA A 4 10.45 42.22 -12.38
C ALA A 4 11.89 41.78 -12.06
N GLU A 5 12.72 42.73 -11.63
CA GLU A 5 14.05 42.49 -11.07
C GLU A 5 13.88 42.03 -9.61
N ASN A 6 14.59 40.96 -9.26
CA ASN A 6 14.70 40.46 -7.89
C ASN A 6 15.61 41.38 -7.08
N GLU A 7 15.06 42.06 -6.08
CA GLU A 7 15.86 42.58 -4.97
C GLU A 7 16.04 41.49 -3.89
N PRO A 8 17.26 41.30 -3.37
CA PRO A 8 17.51 40.36 -2.28
C PRO A 8 17.06 40.96 -0.95
N PHE A 9 16.23 40.23 -0.22
CA PHE A 9 15.76 40.58 1.12
C PHE A 9 16.95 40.55 2.10
N LEU A 10 17.45 41.74 2.45
CA LEU A 10 18.34 41.94 3.60
C LEU A 10 17.50 41.72 4.87
N VAL A 11 17.88 40.70 5.66
CA VAL A 11 17.36 40.53 7.01
C VAL A 11 18.14 41.49 7.91
N GLU A 12 17.52 42.61 8.28
CA GLU A 12 17.99 43.40 9.41
C GLU A 12 17.70 42.61 10.70
N GLU A 13 18.72 42.53 11.57
CA GLU A 13 18.62 42.01 12.92
C GLU A 13 17.74 42.95 13.75
N ASP A 14 16.45 42.62 13.86
CA ASP A 14 15.57 43.17 14.90
C ASP A 14 15.37 42.11 15.99
N ASP A 15 15.84 42.48 17.18
CA ASP A 15 15.69 41.79 18.45
C ASP A 15 14.20 41.60 18.82
N ASP A 16 13.91 40.47 19.48
CA ASP A 16 12.64 40.09 20.13
C ASP A 16 11.45 39.68 19.23
N LEU A 17 11.67 38.73 18.32
CA LEU A 17 10.58 37.88 17.83
C LEU A 17 10.16 36.87 18.91
N ASP A 18 9.06 37.17 19.62
CA ASP A 18 8.36 36.17 20.45
C ASP A 18 7.88 35.03 19.54
N ILE A 19 8.66 33.95 19.51
CA ILE A 19 8.40 32.73 18.75
C ILE A 19 6.98 32.20 19.07
N GLY A 20 6.48 32.41 20.29
CA GLY A 20 5.13 32.02 20.68
C GLY A 20 4.05 32.79 19.90
N GLU A 21 4.18 34.11 19.79
CA GLU A 21 3.22 34.96 19.09
C GLU A 21 3.27 34.76 17.55
N TRP A 22 4.48 34.51 17.02
CA TRP A 22 4.67 34.17 15.61
C TRP A 22 4.08 32.80 15.24
N VAL A 23 4.26 31.79 16.11
CA VAL A 23 3.64 30.46 15.97
C VAL A 23 2.13 30.53 16.12
N GLU A 24 1.59 31.33 17.04
CA GLU A 24 0.14 31.56 17.16
C GLU A 24 -0.45 32.23 15.92
N ARG A 25 0.25 33.22 15.35
CA ARG A 25 -0.19 33.91 14.13
C ARG A 25 -0.19 32.98 12.92
N ILE A 26 0.86 32.17 12.74
CA ILE A 26 0.91 31.13 11.71
C ILE A 26 -0.16 30.08 11.96
N ASN A 27 -0.39 29.62 13.19
CA ASN A 27 -1.44 28.65 13.51
C ASN A 27 -2.85 29.21 13.23
N LYS A 28 -3.07 30.51 13.44
CA LYS A 28 -4.34 31.18 13.16
C LYS A 28 -4.56 31.38 11.66
N GLU A 29 -3.52 31.71 10.90
CA GLU A 29 -3.57 31.85 9.43
C GLU A 29 -3.58 30.50 8.69
N SER A 30 -2.88 29.48 9.20
CA SER A 30 -2.81 28.12 8.62
C SER A 30 -4.01 27.23 8.98
N ARG A 31 -4.71 27.49 10.09
CA ARG A 31 -6.06 26.92 10.35
C ARG A 31 -7.07 27.27 9.23
N SER A 32 -6.80 28.32 8.45
CA SER A 32 -7.61 28.71 7.29
C SER A 32 -7.18 28.05 5.96
N ARG A 33 -5.99 27.46 5.88
CA ARG A 33 -5.41 26.89 4.66
C ARG A 33 -5.00 25.43 4.89
N VAL A 34 -6.01 24.57 4.93
CA VAL A 34 -5.84 23.19 4.45
C VAL A 34 -5.41 23.30 2.99
N PRO A 35 -4.50 22.45 2.47
CA PRO A 35 -4.18 22.43 1.04
C PRO A 35 -5.48 22.45 0.25
N GLU A 36 -5.58 23.33 -0.76
CA GLU A 36 -6.71 23.24 -1.68
C GLU A 36 -6.79 21.80 -2.19
N PRO A 37 -8.00 21.21 -2.25
CA PRO A 37 -8.15 19.85 -2.72
C PRO A 37 -7.39 19.71 -4.02
N VAL A 38 -6.40 18.81 -4.03
CA VAL A 38 -5.78 18.38 -5.29
C VAL A 38 -6.95 17.90 -6.12
N ASP A 39 -7.19 18.62 -7.22
CA ASP A 39 -8.35 18.50 -8.09
C ASP A 39 -8.68 17.01 -8.32
N ALA A 40 -9.55 16.47 -7.46
CA ALA A 40 -10.16 15.17 -7.64
C ALA A 40 -11.17 15.43 -8.75
N GLY A 41 -10.64 15.47 -9.98
CA GLY A 41 -11.33 15.95 -11.16
C GLY A 41 -12.78 15.49 -11.14
N CYS A 42 -13.68 16.47 -11.12
CA CYS A 42 -15.13 16.38 -11.30
C CYS A 42 -15.81 15.04 -10.90
N GLY A 43 -16.59 15.07 -9.80
CA GLY A 43 -17.82 14.27 -9.72
C GLY A 43 -17.89 13.12 -8.72
N PHE A 44 -17.01 13.02 -7.72
CA PHE A 44 -17.23 12.09 -6.60
C PHE A 44 -18.24 12.69 -5.62
N THR A 45 -19.47 12.18 -5.64
CA THR A 45 -20.62 12.74 -4.91
C THR A 45 -20.77 12.16 -3.50
N MET A 46 -21.62 12.80 -2.70
CA MET A 46 -22.09 12.26 -1.42
C MET A 46 -22.66 10.85 -1.58
N MET A 47 -23.41 10.59 -2.66
CA MET A 47 -23.98 9.27 -2.93
C MET A 47 -22.92 8.25 -3.35
N ASP A 48 -21.85 8.66 -4.03
CA ASP A 48 -20.72 7.77 -4.34
C ASP A 48 -20.01 7.31 -3.06
N TYR A 49 -19.80 8.21 -2.10
CA TYR A 49 -19.26 7.85 -0.77
C TYR A 49 -20.13 6.81 -0.06
N ILE A 50 -21.45 7.01 -0.04
CA ILE A 50 -22.41 6.09 0.57
C ILE A 50 -22.40 4.74 -0.17
N SER A 51 -22.35 4.78 -1.51
CA SER A 51 -22.29 3.60 -2.38
C SER A 51 -21.03 2.76 -2.12
N VAL A 52 -19.87 3.40 -1.96
CA VAL A 52 -18.62 2.67 -1.64
C VAL A 52 -18.71 1.92 -0.31
N LEU A 53 -19.37 2.49 0.70
CA LEU A 53 -19.50 1.87 2.01
C LEU A 53 -20.64 0.85 2.10
N HIS A 54 -21.71 1.03 1.33
CA HIS A 54 -22.98 0.33 1.54
C HIS A 54 -23.65 -0.27 0.30
N GLY A 55 -23.09 -0.09 -0.90
CA GLY A 55 -23.73 -0.45 -2.17
C GLY A 55 -24.21 -1.90 -2.25
N ASP A 56 -23.47 -2.82 -1.62
CA ASP A 56 -23.74 -4.27 -1.65
C ASP A 56 -24.40 -4.79 -0.35
N ASN A 57 -24.72 -3.91 0.59
CA ASN A 57 -25.15 -4.28 1.93
C ASN A 57 -26.64 -4.57 2.04
N LYS A 58 -27.01 -5.49 2.94
CA LYS A 58 -28.40 -5.87 3.21
C LYS A 58 -28.94 -5.33 4.53
N GLY A 59 -28.05 -4.90 5.42
CA GLY A 59 -28.40 -4.40 6.75
C GLY A 59 -28.94 -2.98 6.76
N TRP A 60 -29.35 -2.57 7.96
CA TRP A 60 -29.85 -1.24 8.26
C TRP A 60 -28.69 -0.28 8.51
N ILE A 61 -28.73 0.89 7.89
CA ILE A 61 -27.78 1.99 8.07
C ILE A 61 -28.47 3.06 8.89
N ALA A 62 -27.83 3.54 9.95
CA ALA A 62 -28.40 4.66 10.72
C ALA A 62 -27.99 5.97 10.07
N LEU A 63 -28.96 6.78 9.65
CA LEU A 63 -28.78 8.17 9.27
C LEU A 63 -29.24 9.05 10.42
N ALA A 64 -28.39 9.99 10.83
CA ALA A 64 -28.67 10.90 11.92
C ALA A 64 -28.50 12.35 11.51
N LYS A 65 -29.33 13.21 12.08
CA LYS A 65 -29.29 14.66 11.93
C LYS A 65 -29.26 15.29 13.32
N LYS A 66 -28.40 16.28 13.53
CA LYS A 66 -28.37 17.06 14.77
C LYS A 66 -28.96 18.44 14.54
N THR A 67 -30.19 18.65 15.00
CA THR A 67 -30.92 19.92 14.88
C THR A 67 -31.90 20.14 16.03
N PRO A 68 -31.68 21.18 16.86
CA PRO A 68 -30.85 21.16 18.09
C PRO A 68 -30.74 19.81 18.84
N ASN A 69 -31.71 18.91 18.67
CA ASN A 69 -31.72 17.57 19.25
C ASN A 69 -31.18 16.53 18.25
N TRP A 70 -30.69 15.41 18.78
CA TRP A 70 -30.31 14.25 17.97
C TRP A 70 -31.53 13.52 17.44
N LYS A 71 -31.63 13.35 16.13
CA LYS A 71 -32.65 12.51 15.47
C LYS A 71 -31.93 11.48 14.62
N GLN A 72 -32.30 10.20 14.75
CA GLN A 72 -31.78 9.15 13.87
C GLN A 72 -32.93 8.30 13.32
N ARG A 73 -32.74 7.78 12.11
CA ARG A 73 -33.59 6.78 11.47
C ARG A 73 -32.71 5.75 10.79
N HIS A 74 -33.29 4.60 10.50
CA HIS A 74 -32.59 3.49 9.88
C HIS A 74 -33.19 3.19 8.51
N TYR A 75 -32.32 3.01 7.52
CA TYR A 75 -32.70 2.76 6.13
C TYR A 75 -31.88 1.61 5.58
N ARG A 76 -32.41 0.89 4.59
CA ARG A 76 -31.56 0.04 3.74
C ARG A 76 -30.93 0.92 2.68
N TYR A 77 -29.79 0.51 2.13
CA TYR A 77 -29.09 1.28 1.09
C TYR A 77 -30.02 1.66 -0.09
N ALA A 78 -30.85 0.72 -0.56
CA ALA A 78 -31.80 0.93 -1.65
C ALA A 78 -32.86 2.03 -1.36
N ASP A 79 -33.09 2.35 -0.08
CA ASP A 79 -34.05 3.35 0.36
C ASP A 79 -33.38 4.71 0.66
N ILE A 80 -32.04 4.80 0.55
CA ILE A 80 -31.30 6.04 0.79
C ILE A 80 -31.26 6.87 -0.50
N CYS A 81 -31.76 8.10 -0.42
CA CYS A 81 -31.66 9.11 -1.45
C CYS A 81 -31.16 10.44 -0.87
N GLU A 82 -30.70 11.35 -1.72
CA GLU A 82 -30.11 12.63 -1.30
C GLU A 82 -31.07 13.47 -0.46
N GLU A 83 -32.38 13.42 -0.72
CA GLU A 83 -33.39 14.17 0.01
C GLU A 83 -33.53 13.73 1.48
N LEU A 84 -33.08 12.52 1.82
CA LEU A 84 -33.02 12.07 3.21
C LEU A 84 -31.87 12.71 3.98
N ILE A 85 -30.88 13.29 3.30
CA ILE A 85 -29.70 13.90 3.90
C ILE A 85 -29.85 15.41 3.83
N ASP A 86 -29.65 16.06 4.97
CA ASP A 86 -29.71 17.52 5.03
C ASP A 86 -28.31 18.08 4.86
N VAL A 87 -28.04 18.66 3.69
CA VAL A 87 -26.70 19.17 3.34
C VAL A 87 -26.33 20.43 4.10
N ASP A 88 -27.31 21.21 4.58
CA ASP A 88 -27.07 22.45 5.32
C ASP A 88 -26.96 22.24 6.84
N LEU A 89 -27.16 21.00 7.30
CA LEU A 89 -27.19 20.64 8.72
C LEU A 89 -26.20 19.52 9.03
N ASP A 90 -25.93 19.32 10.32
CA ASP A 90 -25.05 18.26 10.79
C ASP A 90 -25.67 16.88 10.55
N SER A 91 -25.30 16.26 9.44
CA SER A 91 -25.76 14.93 9.02
C SER A 91 -24.66 13.89 9.17
N TYR A 92 -25.03 12.71 9.70
CA TYR A 92 -24.11 11.62 10.02
C TYR A 92 -24.67 10.28 9.56
N MET A 93 -23.79 9.31 9.32
CA MET A 93 -24.15 7.93 9.03
C MET A 93 -23.24 6.91 9.71
N THR A 94 -23.72 5.71 9.93
CA THR A 94 -22.87 4.59 10.40
C THR A 94 -22.09 3.97 9.25
N VAL A 95 -20.82 3.64 9.48
CA VAL A 95 -19.99 2.93 8.48
C VAL A 95 -20.32 1.43 8.38
N ASN A 96 -20.82 0.83 9.46
CA ASN A 96 -21.29 -0.56 9.51
C ASN A 96 -22.81 -0.62 9.52
N THR A 97 -23.37 -1.79 9.20
CA THR A 97 -24.84 -1.99 9.20
C THR A 97 -25.33 -2.83 10.37
N PHE A 98 -26.64 -2.83 10.57
CA PHE A 98 -27.32 -3.54 11.66
C PHE A 98 -28.37 -4.53 11.14
N ASN A 99 -28.61 -5.61 11.89
CA ASN A 99 -29.56 -6.68 11.51
C ASN A 99 -31.02 -6.28 11.76
N ARG A 100 -31.23 -5.21 12.52
CA ARG A 100 -32.50 -4.59 12.87
C ARG A 100 -32.30 -3.07 12.93
N PRO A 101 -33.35 -2.23 12.84
CA PRO A 101 -33.25 -0.77 12.90
C PRO A 101 -32.95 -0.27 14.33
N LYS A 102 -31.81 -0.70 14.87
CA LYS A 102 -31.30 -0.34 16.18
C LYS A 102 -29.79 -0.21 16.04
N ARG A 103 -29.24 0.92 16.44
CA ARG A 103 -27.80 1.18 16.45
C ARG A 103 -27.25 0.76 17.81
N ASN A 104 -26.77 -0.46 17.91
CA ASN A 104 -25.93 -0.93 19.01
C ASN A 104 -25.02 -2.04 18.49
N GLU A 105 -24.04 -2.43 19.29
CA GLU A 105 -23.07 -3.40 18.83
C GLU A 105 -23.64 -4.83 18.72
N GLU A 106 -24.61 -5.17 19.57
CA GLU A 106 -25.34 -6.44 19.50
C GLU A 106 -26.11 -6.62 18.19
N SER A 107 -26.54 -5.51 17.57
CA SER A 107 -27.23 -5.55 16.29
C SER A 107 -26.29 -5.44 15.10
N ALA A 108 -24.98 -5.31 15.29
CA ALA A 108 -24.02 -5.23 14.19
C ALA A 108 -24.18 -6.43 13.23
N PHE A 109 -24.18 -6.15 11.93
CA PHE A 109 -24.55 -7.12 10.90
C PHE A 109 -23.51 -7.23 9.80
N GLU A 110 -23.17 -6.13 9.14
CA GLU A 110 -22.11 -6.10 8.13
C GLU A 110 -21.06 -5.07 8.57
N LEU A 111 -19.87 -5.57 8.92
CA LEU A 111 -18.69 -4.77 9.20
C LEU A 111 -18.04 -4.42 7.86
N ASN A 112 -18.10 -3.15 7.48
CA ASN A 112 -17.73 -2.69 6.14
C ASN A 112 -16.45 -1.88 6.10
N ALA A 113 -16.08 -1.25 7.22
CA ALA A 113 -14.90 -0.41 7.28
C ALA A 113 -14.40 -0.24 8.72
N PHE A 114 -13.10 0.02 8.86
CA PHE A 114 -12.54 0.68 10.04
C PHE A 114 -12.53 2.18 9.84
N TYR A 115 -12.50 2.93 10.93
CA TYR A 115 -12.47 4.38 10.88
C TYR A 115 -11.68 4.99 12.04
N VAL A 116 -11.04 6.13 11.86
CA VAL A 116 -10.46 6.88 12.99
C VAL A 116 -10.84 8.34 12.85
N ASP A 117 -11.47 8.91 13.89
CA ASP A 117 -11.82 10.32 13.97
C ASP A 117 -10.69 11.05 14.71
N LEU A 118 -10.05 11.98 14.00
CA LEU A 118 -8.91 12.78 14.46
C LEU A 118 -9.40 14.20 14.77
N ASP A 119 -9.57 14.47 16.06
CA ASP A 119 -9.87 15.80 16.58
C ASP A 119 -8.59 16.67 16.59
N VAL A 120 -7.93 16.85 15.44
CA VAL A 120 -6.68 17.62 15.28
C VAL A 120 -6.76 19.05 15.85
N TYR A 121 -7.95 19.64 15.92
CA TYR A 121 -8.18 20.95 16.54
C TYR A 121 -8.00 20.97 18.07
N LYS A 122 -7.96 19.80 18.71
CA LYS A 122 -7.67 19.63 20.15
C LYS A 122 -6.19 19.40 20.43
N THR A 123 -5.35 19.33 19.39
CA THR A 123 -3.90 19.18 19.51
C THR A 123 -3.20 20.43 18.99
N ASP A 124 -1.89 20.54 19.24
CA ASP A 124 -1.04 21.59 18.67
C ASP A 124 -0.57 21.25 17.23
N VAL A 125 -1.10 20.17 16.66
CA VAL A 125 -0.71 19.65 15.34
C VAL A 125 -1.58 20.26 14.25
N LEU A 126 -0.95 20.84 13.22
CA LEU A 126 -1.66 21.33 12.05
C LEU A 126 -2.28 20.17 11.24
N PRO A 127 -3.51 20.29 10.72
CA PRO A 127 -4.14 19.22 9.93
C PRO A 127 -3.29 18.74 8.74
N ALA A 128 -2.64 19.67 8.03
CA ALA A 128 -1.75 19.34 6.91
C ALA A 128 -0.52 18.54 7.36
N TYR A 129 0.04 18.90 8.53
CA TYR A 129 1.15 18.16 9.13
C TYR A 129 0.71 16.78 9.58
N ALA A 130 -0.46 16.64 10.21
CA ALA A 130 -1.01 15.34 10.59
C ALA A 130 -1.17 14.43 9.35
N ILE A 131 -1.70 14.94 8.24
CA ILE A 131 -1.79 14.18 6.99
C ILE A 131 -0.40 13.77 6.49
N TYR A 132 0.55 14.70 6.47
CA TYR A 132 1.93 14.44 6.03
C TYR A 132 2.60 13.37 6.90
N SER A 133 2.62 13.54 8.22
CA SER A 133 3.24 12.59 9.16
C SER A 133 2.57 11.22 9.12
N ILE A 134 1.24 11.15 9.06
CA ILE A 134 0.58 9.84 8.92
C ILE A 134 0.99 9.16 7.60
N LYS A 135 1.16 9.92 6.51
CA LYS A 135 1.62 9.36 5.22
C LYS A 135 3.08 8.92 5.27
N GLU A 136 3.98 9.77 5.75
CA GLU A 136 5.42 9.54 5.70
C GLU A 136 5.92 8.67 6.86
N ASP A 137 5.34 8.79 8.05
CA ASP A 137 5.84 8.13 9.26
C ASP A 137 5.10 6.83 9.57
N LEU A 138 3.82 6.70 9.16
CA LEU A 138 3.03 5.50 9.44
C LEU A 138 2.72 4.67 8.19
N ILE A 139 2.21 5.29 7.13
CA ILE A 139 1.80 4.56 5.91
C ILE A 139 3.02 4.12 5.11
N ARG A 140 3.98 5.01 4.87
CA ARG A 140 5.22 4.71 4.14
C ARG A 140 6.06 3.66 4.86
N TYR A 141 6.10 3.68 6.19
CA TYR A 141 6.77 2.65 7.00
C TYR A 141 5.91 1.40 7.25
N GLY A 142 4.65 1.40 6.82
CA GLY A 142 3.78 0.23 6.82
C GLY A 142 3.22 -0.16 8.19
N GLU A 143 3.18 0.77 9.14
CA GLU A 143 2.53 0.60 10.44
C GLU A 143 1.00 0.49 10.29
N ILE A 144 0.45 1.20 9.30
CA ILE A 144 -0.97 1.13 8.90
C ILE A 144 -1.12 1.13 7.37
N PRO A 145 -2.20 0.55 6.83
CA PRO A 145 -2.50 0.66 5.41
C PRO A 145 -2.90 2.11 5.05
N ALA A 146 -2.76 2.47 3.79
CA ALA A 146 -3.34 3.71 3.28
C ALA A 146 -4.87 3.72 3.44
N PRO A 147 -5.48 4.80 3.95
CA PRO A 147 -6.93 4.92 4.02
C PRO A 147 -7.60 4.86 2.65
N THR A 148 -8.82 4.31 2.61
CA THR A 148 -9.71 4.45 1.45
C THR A 148 -10.17 5.88 1.29
N PHE A 149 -10.46 6.55 2.41
CA PHE A 149 -10.86 7.96 2.41
C PHE A 149 -10.09 8.75 3.46
N TRP A 150 -9.66 9.94 3.05
CA TRP A 150 -9.26 11.05 3.91
C TRP A 150 -10.35 12.11 3.85
N ILE A 151 -10.91 12.50 5.00
CA ILE A 151 -12.05 13.40 5.02
C ILE A 151 -11.82 14.54 6.02
N ASP A 152 -11.95 15.78 5.57
CA ASP A 152 -12.12 16.95 6.45
C ASP A 152 -13.58 16.97 6.91
N SER A 153 -13.82 16.87 8.22
CA SER A 153 -15.17 16.91 8.80
C SER A 153 -15.72 18.34 8.97
N GLY A 154 -14.98 19.35 8.52
CA GLY A 154 -15.23 20.76 8.75
C GLY A 154 -14.72 21.26 10.11
N ASN A 155 -14.20 20.38 10.98
CA ASN A 155 -13.54 20.76 12.23
C ASN A 155 -12.33 19.90 12.58
N GLY A 156 -12.24 18.68 12.06
CA GLY A 156 -11.10 17.78 12.21
C GLY A 156 -10.96 16.88 10.98
N LEU A 157 -10.22 15.78 11.10
CA LEU A 157 -10.03 14.82 10.03
C LEU A 157 -10.65 13.48 10.44
N TYR A 158 -11.12 12.67 9.52
CA TYR A 158 -11.30 11.26 9.80
C TYR A 158 -10.88 10.39 8.63
N LEU A 159 -10.35 9.23 8.97
CA LEU A 159 -9.83 8.24 8.05
C LEU A 159 -10.79 7.07 8.00
N VAL A 160 -10.98 6.48 6.82
CA VAL A 160 -11.81 5.29 6.64
C VAL A 160 -11.05 4.25 5.82
N TRP A 161 -11.02 3.01 6.30
CA TRP A 161 -10.48 1.86 5.56
C TRP A 161 -11.61 0.89 5.24
N LYS A 162 -12.03 0.85 3.98
CA LYS A 162 -12.99 -0.13 3.48
C LYS A 162 -12.41 -1.53 3.60
N ILE A 163 -13.22 -2.44 4.13
CA ILE A 163 -12.92 -3.86 4.14
C ILE A 163 -13.94 -4.65 3.32
N GLU A 164 -13.55 -5.81 2.84
CA GLU A 164 -14.48 -6.87 2.44
C GLU A 164 -15.43 -7.13 3.61
N THR A 165 -16.73 -7.12 3.31
CA THR A 165 -17.77 -7.15 4.32
C THR A 165 -17.67 -8.41 5.18
N VAL A 166 -17.53 -8.22 6.50
CA VAL A 166 -17.47 -9.32 7.47
C VAL A 166 -18.77 -9.40 8.27
N PRO A 167 -19.32 -10.61 8.51
CA PRO A 167 -20.50 -10.79 9.36
C PRO A 167 -20.24 -10.32 10.80
N GLY A 168 -20.90 -9.24 11.20
CA GLY A 168 -20.81 -8.60 12.51
C GLY A 168 -21.56 -9.32 13.63
N GLN A 169 -22.37 -10.34 13.32
CA GLN A 169 -23.09 -11.12 14.33
C GLN A 169 -22.20 -12.15 15.04
N SER A 170 -21.03 -12.42 14.47
CA SER A 170 -20.04 -13.29 15.10
C SER A 170 -19.32 -12.52 16.20
N GLN A 171 -19.45 -12.97 17.45
CA GLN A 171 -18.73 -12.40 18.58
C GLN A 171 -17.21 -12.35 18.33
N LYS A 172 -16.68 -13.33 17.59
CA LYS A 172 -15.28 -13.40 17.18
C LYS A 172 -14.92 -12.28 16.21
N ALA A 173 -15.76 -12.03 15.21
CA ALA A 173 -15.56 -10.95 14.25
C ALA A 173 -15.63 -9.58 14.93
N LEU A 174 -16.58 -9.35 15.83
CA LEU A 174 -16.66 -8.10 16.60
C LEU A 174 -15.46 -7.90 17.52
N THR A 175 -15.03 -8.94 18.23
CA THR A 175 -13.86 -8.87 19.10
C THR A 175 -12.61 -8.52 18.30
N LEU A 176 -12.44 -9.15 17.14
CA LEU A 176 -11.33 -8.85 16.25
C LEU A 176 -11.40 -7.43 15.69
N TYR A 177 -12.60 -7.01 15.28
CA TYR A 177 -12.85 -5.66 14.79
C TYR A 177 -12.42 -4.62 15.84
N ARG A 178 -12.86 -4.77 17.10
CA ARG A 178 -12.46 -3.89 18.20
C ARG A 178 -10.96 -3.81 18.39
N LYS A 179 -10.26 -4.95 18.34
CA LYS A 179 -8.79 -4.96 18.51
C LYS A 179 -8.05 -4.21 17.41
N ILE A 180 -8.49 -4.36 16.16
CA ILE A 180 -7.92 -3.63 15.04
C ILE A 180 -8.27 -2.13 15.18
N GLN A 181 -9.51 -1.83 15.55
CA GLN A 181 -9.98 -0.46 15.79
C GLN A 181 -9.19 0.23 16.90
N GLU A 182 -8.95 -0.48 18.02
CA GLU A 182 -8.09 -0.07 19.13
C GLU A 182 -6.68 0.20 18.67
N TYR A 183 -6.07 -0.73 17.93
CA TYR A 183 -4.72 -0.52 17.38
C TYR A 183 -4.62 0.74 16.53
N LEU A 184 -5.58 0.98 15.63
CA LEU A 184 -5.60 2.17 14.78
C LEU A 184 -5.77 3.46 15.58
N VAL A 185 -6.67 3.47 16.58
CA VAL A 185 -6.89 4.63 17.45
C VAL A 185 -5.67 4.90 18.32
N ASP A 186 -5.08 3.87 18.93
CA ASP A 186 -3.92 4.00 19.81
C ASP A 186 -2.69 4.49 19.02
N LEU A 187 -2.47 3.99 17.79
CA LEU A 187 -1.36 4.44 16.95
C LEU A 187 -1.53 5.89 16.50
N LEU A 188 -2.76 6.33 16.26
CA LEU A 188 -3.07 7.68 15.79
C LEU A 188 -3.38 8.68 16.92
N ALA A 189 -3.20 8.28 18.18
CA ALA A 189 -3.52 9.09 19.35
C ALA A 189 -2.76 10.42 19.38
N GLU A 190 -1.49 10.43 18.95
CA GLU A 190 -0.68 11.66 18.88
C GLU A 190 -1.22 12.70 17.90
N TYR A 191 -2.00 12.26 16.91
CA TYR A 191 -2.68 13.12 15.93
C TYR A 191 -4.11 13.48 16.35
N GLY A 192 -4.50 13.18 17.60
CA GLY A 192 -5.80 13.54 18.16
C GLY A 192 -6.90 12.51 17.93
N ALA A 193 -6.57 11.23 17.74
CA ALA A 193 -7.58 10.18 17.66
C ALA A 193 -8.45 10.11 18.93
N ASP A 194 -9.78 10.10 18.76
CA ASP A 194 -10.72 9.95 19.88
C ASP A 194 -10.63 8.52 20.46
N GLU A 195 -10.06 8.39 21.66
CA GLU A 195 -9.91 7.11 22.37
C GLU A 195 -11.23 6.36 22.58
N ALA A 196 -12.37 7.05 22.54
CA ALA A 196 -13.69 6.46 22.67
C ALA A 196 -14.23 5.83 21.36
N CYS A 197 -13.57 6.03 20.22
CA CYS A 197 -13.99 5.56 18.89
C CYS A 197 -13.59 4.10 18.60
N LYS A 198 -14.01 3.17 19.46
CA LYS A 198 -13.64 1.73 19.37
C LYS A 198 -14.80 0.83 18.94
N ASP A 199 -16.01 1.36 18.86
CA ASP A 199 -17.24 0.57 18.67
C ASP A 199 -17.63 0.40 17.20
N ALA A 200 -18.28 -0.72 16.87
CA ALA A 200 -18.74 -0.99 15.50
C ALA A 200 -19.99 -0.16 15.08
N SER A 201 -20.55 0.66 15.97
CA SER A 201 -21.83 1.34 15.78
C SER A 201 -21.74 2.86 15.64
N ARG A 202 -20.52 3.43 15.59
CA ARG A 202 -20.28 4.88 15.51
C ARG A 202 -20.82 5.48 14.23
N VAL A 203 -21.21 6.73 14.35
CA VAL A 203 -21.67 7.60 13.25
C VAL A 203 -20.58 8.59 12.90
N LEU A 204 -20.31 8.76 11.62
CA LEU A 204 -19.37 9.75 11.08
C LEU A 204 -20.15 10.77 10.25
N ARG A 205 -19.64 12.00 10.17
CA ARG A 205 -20.27 13.06 9.40
C ARG A 205 -20.28 12.67 7.92
N ILE A 206 -21.34 12.99 7.18
CA ILE A 206 -21.40 12.66 5.75
C ILE A 206 -20.66 13.76 4.96
N PRO A 207 -19.67 13.43 4.10
CA PRO A 207 -19.07 14.40 3.19
C PRO A 207 -20.13 15.06 2.29
N GLY A 208 -19.99 16.35 2.04
CA GLY A 208 -21.01 17.15 1.36
C GLY A 208 -22.08 17.73 2.29
N THR A 209 -21.92 17.63 3.61
CA THR A 209 -22.84 18.23 4.60
C THR A 209 -22.13 19.27 5.47
N ARG A 210 -22.88 20.29 5.93
CA ARG A 210 -22.35 21.42 6.69
C ARG A 210 -22.10 21.06 8.15
N ASN A 211 -20.97 21.50 8.68
CA ASN A 211 -20.70 21.52 10.10
C ASN A 211 -21.20 22.82 10.71
N SER A 212 -22.27 22.76 11.51
CA SER A 212 -22.89 23.97 12.05
C SER A 212 -21.99 24.71 13.05
N LYS A 213 -21.02 24.02 13.68
CA LYS A 213 -20.08 24.63 14.64
C LYS A 213 -19.08 25.56 13.97
N THR A 214 -18.65 25.23 12.76
CA THR A 214 -17.59 25.95 12.03
C THR A 214 -18.08 26.64 10.77
N GLY A 215 -19.28 26.30 10.31
CA GLY A 215 -19.83 26.72 9.02
C GLY A 215 -19.22 26.02 7.80
N ARG A 216 -18.15 25.23 7.97
CA ARG A 216 -17.44 24.55 6.87
C ARG A 216 -18.17 23.29 6.42
N MET A 217 -18.05 22.96 5.13
CA MET A 217 -18.55 21.70 4.58
C MET A 217 -17.57 20.57 4.88
N ALA A 218 -18.09 19.38 5.17
CA ALA A 218 -17.27 18.18 5.18
C ALA A 218 -16.87 17.79 3.76
N GLN A 219 -15.60 17.49 3.52
CA GLN A 219 -15.05 17.26 2.18
C GLN A 219 -14.13 16.05 2.16
N ILE A 220 -14.21 15.26 1.08
CA ILE A 220 -13.23 14.21 0.80
C ILE A 220 -11.97 14.90 0.30
N ILE A 221 -10.88 14.72 1.02
CA ILE A 221 -9.55 15.23 0.67
C ILE A 221 -8.90 14.29 -0.35
N GLU A 222 -8.99 12.98 -0.09
CA GLU A 222 -8.41 11.94 -0.94
C GLU A 222 -9.27 10.69 -0.90
N TYR A 223 -9.47 10.08 -2.06
CA TYR A 223 -10.15 8.80 -2.22
C TYR A 223 -9.27 7.84 -3.01
N ASN A 224 -9.02 6.66 -2.45
CA ASN A 224 -8.30 5.58 -3.10
C ASN A 224 -9.24 4.38 -3.36
N PRO A 225 -9.73 4.19 -4.60
CA PRO A 225 -10.64 3.08 -4.93
C PRO A 225 -10.01 1.70 -4.80
N ASP A 226 -8.67 1.59 -4.85
CA ASP A 226 -7.92 0.34 -4.76
C ASP A 226 -7.56 -0.05 -3.32
N ALA A 227 -7.79 0.85 -2.37
CA ALA A 227 -7.58 0.64 -0.94
C ALA A 227 -8.80 -0.07 -0.32
N VAL A 228 -9.04 -1.32 -0.74
CA VAL A 228 -10.01 -2.23 -0.13
C VAL A 228 -9.26 -3.41 0.50
N TYR A 229 -9.54 -3.67 1.77
CA TYR A 229 -8.77 -4.61 2.58
C TYR A 229 -9.61 -5.79 3.07
N THR A 230 -8.97 -6.79 3.65
CA THR A 230 -9.67 -7.81 4.45
C THR A 230 -9.31 -7.63 5.91
N MET A 231 -10.18 -8.05 6.83
CA MET A 231 -9.84 -8.13 8.26
C MET A 231 -8.55 -8.95 8.49
N ARG A 232 -8.30 -9.96 7.65
CA ARG A 232 -7.10 -10.78 7.70
C ARG A 232 -5.83 -10.01 7.32
N GLN A 233 -5.88 -9.12 6.33
CA GLN A 233 -4.73 -8.28 5.98
C GLN A 233 -4.32 -7.37 7.14
N PHE A 234 -5.29 -6.77 7.85
CA PHE A 234 -4.99 -6.01 9.07
C PHE A 234 -4.21 -6.84 10.08
N ILE A 235 -4.69 -8.06 10.37
CA ILE A 235 -4.00 -8.97 11.30
C ILE A 235 -2.61 -9.34 10.82
N ASP A 236 -2.52 -9.90 9.61
CA ASP A 236 -1.31 -10.56 9.13
C ASP A 236 -0.19 -9.56 8.80
N GLU A 237 -0.54 -8.31 8.47
CA GLU A 237 0.39 -7.36 7.88
C GLU A 237 0.66 -6.11 8.72
N TYR A 238 -0.30 -5.67 9.54
CA TYR A 238 -0.23 -4.39 10.25
C TYR A 238 -0.29 -4.54 11.77
N LEU A 239 -0.92 -5.59 12.30
CA LEU A 239 -0.99 -5.78 13.75
C LEU A 239 0.35 -6.34 14.28
N PRO A 240 0.98 -5.70 15.29
CA PRO A 240 2.20 -6.20 15.93
C PRO A 240 2.02 -7.59 16.55
N GLN A 241 3.09 -8.39 16.63
CA GLN A 241 3.05 -9.79 17.08
C GLN A 241 2.37 -9.99 18.45
N ARG A 242 2.42 -9.00 19.36
CA ARG A 242 1.72 -9.05 20.67
C ARG A 242 0.19 -9.16 20.54
N TYR A 243 -0.37 -8.74 19.40
CA TYR A 243 -1.78 -8.88 19.10
C TYR A 243 -2.10 -10.27 18.50
N HIS A 244 -1.10 -11.11 18.18
CA HIS A 244 -1.24 -12.45 17.58
C HIS A 244 -1.32 -13.61 18.59
N ASP A 245 -1.25 -13.36 19.90
CA ASP A 245 -1.17 -14.42 20.90
C ASP A 245 -2.42 -15.32 21.01
N ASP A 246 -2.16 -16.60 21.33
CA ASP A 246 -2.94 -17.85 21.54
C ASP A 246 -4.33 -18.06 20.89
N TRP A 247 -5.14 -17.04 20.68
CA TRP A 247 -6.50 -17.15 20.14
C TRP A 247 -6.55 -17.37 18.62
N PHE A 248 -5.64 -16.75 17.85
CA PHE A 248 -5.60 -16.88 16.39
C PHE A 248 -5.22 -18.28 15.90
N ARG A 249 -4.44 -19.01 16.72
CA ARG A 249 -3.91 -20.34 16.40
C ARG A 249 -4.97 -21.44 16.45
N ASP A 250 -6.00 -21.27 17.28
CA ASP A 250 -7.08 -22.26 17.49
C ASP A 250 -8.29 -22.06 16.55
N GLN A 251 -8.46 -20.88 15.96
CA GLN A 251 -9.72 -20.48 15.31
C GLN A 251 -9.68 -20.44 13.78
N TYR A 252 -8.50 -20.54 13.16
CA TYR A 252 -8.33 -20.60 11.70
C TYR A 252 -7.44 -21.80 11.28
N PRO A 253 -7.95 -23.04 11.31
CA PRO A 253 -7.18 -24.22 10.90
C PRO A 253 -6.88 -24.29 9.39
N GLU A 254 -7.49 -23.43 8.58
CA GLU A 254 -7.38 -23.42 7.11
C GLU A 254 -6.13 -22.73 6.55
N PHE A 255 -5.18 -22.31 7.40
CA PHE A 255 -3.85 -21.97 6.91
C PHE A 255 -3.25 -23.23 6.25
N PRO A 256 -3.01 -23.25 4.92
CA PRO A 256 -2.25 -24.31 4.32
C PRO A 256 -0.80 -24.06 4.74
N SER A 257 -0.40 -24.65 5.86
CA SER A 257 1.02 -24.88 6.09
C SER A 257 1.52 -25.63 4.85
N LYS A 258 2.54 -25.10 4.16
CA LYS A 258 3.32 -25.89 3.19
C LYS A 258 4.00 -27.03 3.95
N LYS A 259 3.22 -28.07 4.27
CA LYS A 259 3.69 -29.36 4.74
C LYS A 259 3.05 -30.39 3.81
N LYS A 260 3.90 -30.96 2.94
CA LYS A 260 3.59 -32.10 2.07
C LYS A 260 2.71 -33.09 2.85
N LYS A 261 1.50 -33.37 2.37
CA LYS A 261 0.63 -34.40 2.98
C LYS A 261 1.39 -35.73 2.97
N PRO A 262 1.63 -36.38 4.12
CA PRO A 262 2.06 -37.76 4.09
C PRO A 262 0.87 -38.59 3.62
N VAL A 263 1.07 -39.32 2.52
CA VAL A 263 0.14 -40.36 2.06
C VAL A 263 -0.14 -41.29 3.23
N LYS A 264 -1.41 -41.45 3.61
CA LYS A 264 -1.85 -42.35 4.67
C LYS A 264 -1.50 -43.80 4.28
N ARG A 265 -0.33 -44.29 4.67
CA ARG A 265 -0.09 -45.74 4.76
C ARG A 265 -0.79 -46.26 6.01
N LYS A 266 -1.73 -47.18 5.82
CA LYS A 266 -2.42 -47.92 6.90
C LYS A 266 -1.37 -48.51 7.83
N ARG A 267 -1.38 -48.10 9.10
CA ARG A 267 -0.52 -48.67 10.14
C ARG A 267 -1.00 -50.09 10.44
N THR A 268 -0.23 -51.10 10.04
CA THR A 268 -0.28 -52.40 10.69
C THR A 268 0.50 -52.30 12.00
N LYS A 269 -0.08 -52.87 13.06
CA LYS A 269 0.46 -52.89 14.42
C LYS A 269 1.73 -53.75 14.46
N ALA A 270 2.86 -53.14 14.76
CA ALA A 270 4.00 -53.81 15.38
C ALA A 270 4.87 -52.76 16.10
N PHE A 271 5.35 -53.18 17.27
CA PHE A 271 6.21 -52.49 18.24
C PHE A 271 7.17 -51.43 17.66
N ALA A 272 7.10 -50.21 18.18
CA ALA A 272 8.16 -49.21 18.05
C ALA A 272 8.10 -48.24 19.23
N GLU A 273 9.28 -48.00 19.81
CA GLU A 273 9.61 -47.19 20.99
C GLU A 273 8.99 -45.79 21.03
N PRO A 274 8.92 -45.15 22.22
CA PRO A 274 8.42 -43.79 22.35
C PRO A 274 9.33 -42.82 21.61
N SER A 275 8.95 -42.46 20.38
CA SER A 275 9.55 -41.36 19.63
C SER A 275 9.05 -40.02 20.20
N SER A 276 9.51 -39.68 21.40
CA SER A 276 9.63 -38.28 21.82
C SER A 276 10.91 -37.71 21.22
N ILE A 277 10.93 -37.49 19.91
CA ILE A 277 11.89 -36.55 19.31
C ILE A 277 11.08 -35.33 18.88
N THR A 278 11.09 -34.38 19.81
CA THR A 278 10.82 -32.96 19.71
C THR A 278 11.01 -32.44 18.28
N ARG A 279 9.99 -31.80 17.72
CA ARG A 279 10.12 -31.06 16.44
C ARG A 279 11.26 -30.04 16.60
N LEU A 280 12.37 -30.28 15.91
CA LEU A 280 13.56 -29.43 15.93
C LEU A 280 13.21 -27.97 15.54
N LYS A 281 13.73 -27.02 16.32
CA LYS A 281 13.73 -25.56 16.08
C LYS A 281 14.58 -25.14 14.85
N THR A 282 15.11 -26.08 14.07
CA THR A 282 16.22 -25.84 13.13
C THR A 282 15.84 -25.32 11.74
N LYS A 283 14.57 -25.37 11.31
CA LYS A 283 14.21 -24.93 9.94
C LYS A 283 14.14 -23.40 9.75
N ASN A 284 13.91 -22.63 10.80
CA ASN A 284 13.86 -21.16 10.70
C ASN A 284 15.26 -20.53 10.82
N THR A 285 16.06 -21.04 11.77
CA THR A 285 17.41 -20.53 12.07
C THR A 285 18.40 -20.78 10.93
N TYR A 286 18.45 -21.99 10.37
CA TYR A 286 19.31 -22.32 9.22
C TYR A 286 19.00 -21.42 8.02
N THR A 287 17.71 -21.24 7.69
CA THR A 287 17.27 -20.43 6.54
C THR A 287 17.63 -18.96 6.74
N LEU A 288 17.45 -18.42 7.95
CA LEU A 288 17.81 -17.05 8.28
C LEU A 288 19.32 -16.79 8.14
N HIS A 289 20.16 -17.63 8.78
CA HIS A 289 21.61 -17.44 8.74
C HIS A 289 22.17 -17.66 7.33
N LYS A 290 21.63 -18.62 6.58
CA LYS A 290 22.01 -18.80 5.18
C LYS A 290 21.68 -17.57 4.33
N GLY A 291 20.46 -17.03 4.44
CA GLY A 291 20.11 -15.80 3.71
C GLY A 291 20.93 -14.58 4.13
N ARG A 292 21.35 -14.49 5.40
CA ARG A 292 22.28 -13.44 5.86
C ARG A 292 23.69 -13.60 5.32
N ILE A 293 24.18 -14.83 5.16
CA ILE A 293 25.45 -15.12 4.48
C ILE A 293 25.36 -14.67 3.02
N ASP A 294 24.31 -15.12 2.32
CA ASP A 294 24.09 -14.79 0.91
C ASP A 294 24.04 -13.26 0.70
N ASP A 295 23.25 -12.55 1.52
CA ASP A 295 23.14 -11.10 1.45
C ASP A 295 24.45 -10.37 1.74
N LEU A 296 25.20 -10.80 2.75
CA LEU A 296 26.46 -10.14 3.09
C LEU A 296 27.51 -10.37 2.00
N LEU A 297 27.49 -11.52 1.32
CA LEU A 297 28.29 -11.75 0.10
C LEU A 297 27.81 -10.88 -1.06
N THR A 298 26.50 -10.76 -1.27
CA THR A 298 25.94 -9.87 -2.30
C THR A 298 26.36 -8.42 -2.04
N LEU A 299 26.32 -7.97 -0.79
CA LEU A 299 26.79 -6.64 -0.39
C LEU A 299 28.27 -6.44 -0.72
N CYS A 300 29.14 -7.39 -0.36
CA CYS A 300 30.55 -7.35 -0.75
C CYS A 300 30.71 -7.25 -2.27
N ASN A 301 29.94 -8.02 -3.03
CA ASN A 301 30.04 -8.05 -4.49
C ASN A 301 29.59 -6.74 -5.15
N ILE A 302 28.45 -6.16 -4.74
CA ILE A 302 27.95 -4.88 -5.30
C ILE A 302 28.83 -3.70 -4.93
N ARG A 303 29.57 -3.77 -3.80
CA ARG A 303 30.60 -2.80 -3.42
C ARG A 303 31.95 -3.03 -4.11
N GLY A 304 32.04 -3.94 -5.08
CA GLY A 304 33.29 -4.29 -5.76
C GLY A 304 34.35 -4.85 -4.81
N TRP A 305 33.92 -5.53 -3.75
CA TRP A 305 34.75 -6.07 -2.67
C TRP A 305 35.57 -5.02 -1.89
N ASN A 306 35.18 -3.75 -1.96
CA ASN A 306 35.68 -2.71 -1.05
C ASN A 306 34.87 -2.70 0.25
N MET A 307 35.46 -3.26 1.31
CA MET A 307 34.84 -3.34 2.63
C MET A 307 35.66 -2.58 3.70
N THR A 308 36.44 -1.57 3.28
CA THR A 308 37.27 -0.77 4.19
C THR A 308 36.45 -0.23 5.36
N GLY A 309 36.94 -0.42 6.60
CA GLY A 309 36.22 -0.06 7.83
C GLY A 309 35.21 -1.11 8.33
N HIS A 310 34.88 -2.11 7.52
CA HIS A 310 33.90 -3.15 7.86
C HIS A 310 34.44 -4.60 7.71
N ARG A 311 35.65 -4.80 7.17
CA ARG A 311 36.25 -6.12 6.85
C ARG A 311 36.18 -7.11 8.01
N GLU A 312 36.67 -6.71 9.18
CA GLU A 312 36.78 -7.56 10.37
C GLU A 312 35.40 -8.03 10.80
N LEU A 313 34.43 -7.12 10.81
CA LEU A 313 33.05 -7.41 11.21
C LEU A 313 32.33 -8.25 10.15
N THR A 314 32.56 -8.00 8.87
CA THR A 314 32.05 -8.85 7.77
C THR A 314 32.55 -10.28 7.93
N LEU A 315 33.85 -10.49 8.10
CA LEU A 315 34.44 -11.81 8.28
C LEU A 315 33.98 -12.46 9.58
N PHE A 316 33.84 -11.70 10.66
CA PHE A 316 33.30 -12.19 11.92
C PHE A 316 31.87 -12.73 11.78
N LEU A 317 30.97 -11.96 11.14
CA LEU A 317 29.58 -12.37 10.94
C LEU A 317 29.46 -13.56 9.99
N LEU A 318 30.26 -13.58 8.91
CA LEU A 318 30.32 -14.72 8.01
C LEU A 318 30.81 -15.98 8.72
N ARG A 319 31.88 -15.89 9.53
CA ARG A 319 32.35 -17.02 10.34
C ARG A 319 31.26 -17.51 11.28
N TYR A 320 30.67 -16.58 12.05
CA TYR A 320 29.65 -16.90 13.04
C TYR A 320 28.41 -17.58 12.43
N TRP A 321 27.88 -17.04 11.34
CA TRP A 321 26.69 -17.63 10.68
C TRP A 321 27.02 -18.93 9.96
N THR A 322 28.18 -19.04 9.31
CA THR A 322 28.60 -20.28 8.64
C THR A 322 28.87 -21.39 9.65
N SER A 323 29.44 -21.08 10.82
CA SER A 323 29.58 -22.05 11.92
C SER A 323 28.24 -22.61 12.42
N ILE A 324 27.17 -21.81 12.40
CA ILE A 324 25.82 -22.25 12.79
C ILE A 324 25.15 -23.10 11.69
N VAL A 325 25.38 -22.76 10.42
CA VAL A 325 24.78 -23.42 9.25
C VAL A 325 25.50 -24.72 8.89
N GLU A 326 26.82 -24.74 9.09
CA GLU A 326 27.72 -25.86 8.78
C GLU A 326 28.54 -26.27 10.01
N ASN A 327 29.83 -25.91 10.06
CA ASN A 327 30.74 -26.20 11.15
C ASN A 327 31.91 -25.19 11.17
N ASP A 328 32.67 -25.17 12.26
CA ASP A 328 33.75 -24.18 12.49
C ASP A 328 34.93 -24.33 11.50
N GLU A 329 35.25 -25.55 11.08
CA GLU A 329 36.35 -25.83 10.13
C GLU A 329 36.05 -25.19 8.76
N LYS A 330 34.87 -25.47 8.21
CA LYS A 330 34.44 -24.90 6.93
C LYS A 330 34.20 -23.40 7.01
N ALA A 331 33.70 -22.90 8.15
CA ALA A 331 33.56 -21.47 8.36
C ALA A 331 34.92 -20.76 8.29
N THR A 332 35.97 -21.39 8.83
CA THR A 332 37.34 -20.88 8.81
C THR A 332 37.92 -20.85 7.39
N GLU A 333 37.76 -21.94 6.63
CA GLU A 333 38.18 -21.97 5.21
C GLU A 333 37.45 -20.91 4.39
N PHE A 334 36.13 -20.81 4.58
CA PHE A 334 35.27 -19.89 3.86
C PHE A 334 35.63 -18.41 4.07
N ILE A 335 35.91 -17.98 5.31
CA ILE A 335 36.30 -16.58 5.55
C ILE A 335 37.67 -16.23 4.97
N LEU A 336 38.60 -17.20 4.87
CA LEU A 336 39.90 -16.96 4.22
C LEU A 336 39.72 -16.78 2.71
N GLU A 337 38.83 -17.57 2.08
CA GLU A 337 38.46 -17.38 0.68
C GLU A 337 37.81 -16.03 0.43
N VAL A 338 36.89 -15.59 1.30
CA VAL A 338 36.23 -14.29 1.20
C VAL A 338 37.23 -13.15 1.40
N ASN A 339 38.12 -13.25 2.38
CA ASN A 339 39.14 -12.23 2.64
C ASN A 339 40.07 -12.01 1.43
N ARG A 340 40.42 -13.07 0.70
CA ARG A 340 41.23 -12.97 -0.54
C ARG A 340 40.53 -12.21 -1.67
N LYS A 341 39.21 -12.07 -1.62
CA LYS A 341 38.44 -11.32 -2.61
C LYS A 341 38.35 -9.84 -2.30
N PHE A 342 38.62 -9.42 -1.05
CA PHE A 342 38.66 -8.00 -0.71
C PHE A 342 39.74 -7.28 -1.50
N THR A 343 39.45 -6.03 -1.86
CA THR A 343 40.42 -5.13 -2.50
C THR A 343 41.67 -4.94 -1.64
N GLU A 344 41.49 -4.94 -0.33
CA GLU A 344 42.55 -4.93 0.67
C GLU A 344 42.36 -6.05 1.70
N PRO A 345 42.89 -7.26 1.42
CA PRO A 345 42.79 -8.40 2.33
C PRO A 345 43.53 -8.15 3.65
N LEU A 346 42.97 -8.65 4.75
CA LEU A 346 43.67 -8.72 6.04
C LEU A 346 44.69 -9.87 6.01
N PRO A 347 45.81 -9.78 6.76
CA PRO A 347 46.70 -10.92 6.99
C PRO A 347 45.94 -12.13 7.54
N GLU A 348 46.18 -13.34 7.01
CA GLU A 348 45.41 -14.53 7.39
C GLU A 348 45.42 -14.79 8.91
N HIS A 349 46.56 -14.60 9.57
CA HIS A 349 46.66 -14.76 11.02
C HIS A 349 45.78 -13.77 11.81
N GLU A 350 45.61 -12.55 11.29
CA GLU A 350 44.78 -11.51 11.90
C GLU A 350 43.30 -11.85 11.74
N VAL A 351 42.89 -12.30 10.55
CA VAL A 351 41.53 -12.81 10.30
C VAL A 351 41.16 -13.92 11.29
N LEU A 352 42.06 -14.91 11.45
CA LEU A 352 41.81 -16.06 12.31
C LEU A 352 41.67 -15.66 13.78
N GLN A 353 42.48 -14.72 14.27
CA GLN A 353 42.44 -14.24 15.65
C GLN A 353 41.25 -13.32 15.91
N ALA A 354 41.04 -12.32 15.06
CA ALA A 354 39.97 -11.33 15.21
C ALA A 354 38.58 -11.97 15.19
N THR A 355 38.41 -13.05 14.43
CA THR A 355 37.13 -13.74 14.30
C THR A 355 36.97 -14.96 15.21
N LYS A 356 38.00 -15.35 15.97
CA LYS A 356 37.99 -16.57 16.82
C LYS A 356 36.86 -16.61 17.85
N SER A 357 36.40 -15.44 18.31
CA SER A 357 35.27 -15.32 19.23
C SER A 357 33.95 -15.80 18.63
N ALA A 358 33.84 -15.89 17.30
CA ALA A 358 32.67 -16.40 16.60
C ALA A 358 32.41 -17.88 16.92
N ASP A 359 33.45 -18.71 17.02
CA ASP A 359 33.32 -20.15 17.31
C ASP A 359 32.72 -20.39 18.71
N LYS A 360 33.17 -19.63 19.70
CA LYS A 360 32.59 -19.70 21.05
C LYS A 360 31.12 -19.28 21.04
N ALA A 361 30.79 -18.25 20.26
CA ALA A 361 29.44 -17.73 20.17
C ALA A 361 28.49 -18.66 19.39
N SER A 362 28.97 -19.33 18.34
CA SER A 362 28.18 -20.31 17.57
C SER A 362 27.93 -21.56 18.41
N GLN A 363 28.94 -22.06 19.13
CA GLN A 363 28.81 -23.19 20.06
C GLN A 363 27.84 -22.88 21.20
N ALA A 364 27.95 -21.69 21.79
CA ALA A 364 27.00 -21.18 22.78
C ALA A 364 25.56 -21.15 22.22
N PHE A 365 25.40 -20.64 21.00
CA PHE A 365 24.11 -20.57 20.32
C PHE A 365 23.49 -21.94 20.03
N LEU A 366 24.31 -22.95 19.73
CA LEU A 366 23.87 -24.33 19.46
C LEU A 366 23.62 -25.16 20.73
N SER A 367 24.18 -24.73 21.87
CA SER A 367 24.01 -25.42 23.16
C SER A 367 22.60 -25.23 23.74
N ASP A 368 22.05 -26.27 24.38
CA ASP A 368 20.72 -26.24 25.03
C ASP A 368 20.82 -26.04 26.57
N GLU A 369 22.00 -25.60 27.04
CA GLU A 369 22.33 -25.40 28.46
C GLU A 369 21.61 -24.15 29.04
N MET A 370 21.46 -24.07 30.35
CA MET A 370 20.91 -22.90 31.06
C MET A 370 22.03 -22.21 31.84
N VAL A 371 22.16 -20.89 31.68
CA VAL A 371 23.17 -20.06 32.34
C VAL A 371 22.48 -18.92 33.08
N GLU A 372 22.98 -18.62 34.27
CA GLU A 372 22.52 -17.47 35.04
C GLU A 372 23.23 -16.19 34.58
N TYR A 373 22.47 -15.21 34.12
CA TYR A 373 23.00 -13.91 33.72
C TYR A 373 22.18 -12.80 34.37
N GLN A 374 22.83 -11.89 35.09
CA GLN A 374 22.19 -10.79 35.83
C GLN A 374 21.02 -11.27 36.74
N GLY A 375 21.21 -12.39 37.44
CA GLY A 375 20.24 -12.95 38.38
C GLY A 375 19.01 -13.61 37.74
N LYS A 376 19.04 -13.88 36.43
CA LYS A 376 17.98 -14.61 35.71
C LYS A 376 18.57 -15.88 35.08
N GLN A 377 17.88 -17.02 35.26
CA GLN A 377 18.20 -18.23 34.51
C GLN A 377 17.76 -18.06 33.06
N MET A 378 18.72 -18.07 32.14
CA MET A 378 18.51 -17.93 30.71
C MET A 378 19.06 -19.15 29.99
N ARG A 379 18.45 -19.57 28.89
CA ARG A 379 19.12 -20.55 28.01
C ARG A 379 20.40 -19.92 27.46
N HIS A 380 21.45 -20.72 27.33
CA HIS A 380 22.75 -20.39 26.73
C HIS A 380 22.62 -19.89 25.27
N GLY A 381 21.44 -20.01 24.66
CA GLY A 381 21.11 -19.53 23.31
C GLY A 381 20.92 -18.01 23.13
N TYR A 382 21.78 -17.18 23.70
CA TYR A 382 21.93 -15.77 23.29
C TYR A 382 23.27 -15.57 22.59
N GLY A 383 23.44 -16.24 21.45
CA GLY A 383 24.47 -15.83 20.48
C GLY A 383 24.20 -14.42 19.95
N TYR A 384 25.00 -13.95 18.99
CA TYR A 384 24.83 -12.62 18.43
C TYR A 384 23.56 -12.51 17.56
N ASN A 385 22.47 -12.04 18.19
CA ASN A 385 21.15 -11.87 17.58
C ASN A 385 20.99 -10.47 17.00
N TYR A 386 21.69 -10.19 15.90
CA TYR A 386 21.57 -8.89 15.23
C TYR A 386 20.17 -8.67 14.66
N LYS A 387 19.60 -7.49 14.94
CA LYS A 387 18.42 -6.97 14.24
C LYS A 387 18.84 -6.47 12.85
N ASN A 388 17.91 -6.49 11.89
CA ASN A 388 18.20 -6.03 10.53
C ASN A 388 18.55 -4.54 10.52
N GLU A 389 17.86 -3.72 11.32
CA GLU A 389 18.12 -2.29 11.45
C GLU A 389 19.55 -2.04 11.97
N SER A 390 20.02 -2.88 12.89
CA SER A 390 21.41 -2.80 13.39
C SER A 390 22.41 -3.12 12.29
N LEU A 391 22.19 -4.16 11.48
CA LEU A 391 23.09 -4.52 10.38
C LEU A 391 23.13 -3.44 9.30
N ILE A 392 21.97 -2.88 8.95
CA ILE A 392 21.86 -1.78 7.99
C ILE A 392 22.65 -0.57 8.47
N ARG A 393 22.51 -0.19 9.76
CA ARG A 393 23.28 0.92 10.32
C ARG A 393 24.77 0.64 10.39
N ILE A 394 25.16 -0.57 10.81
CA ILE A 394 26.56 -0.97 10.99
C ILE A 394 27.33 -0.97 9.67
N PHE A 395 26.71 -1.48 8.60
CA PHE A 395 27.31 -1.56 7.28
C PHE A 395 26.96 -0.36 6.39
N GLU A 396 26.21 0.61 6.93
CA GLU A 396 25.73 1.79 6.21
C GLU A 396 25.06 1.40 4.88
N ILE A 397 24.18 0.39 4.92
CA ILE A 397 23.58 -0.20 3.71
C ILE A 397 22.54 0.78 3.15
N THR A 398 22.78 1.26 1.94
CA THR A 398 21.89 2.23 1.29
C THR A 398 20.57 1.57 0.84
N PRO A 399 19.50 2.35 0.64
CA PRO A 399 18.24 1.83 0.08
C PRO A 399 18.44 1.13 -1.28
N GLU A 400 19.36 1.61 -2.11
CA GLU A 400 19.72 1.03 -3.41
C GLU A 400 20.37 -0.34 -3.24
N GLU A 401 21.35 -0.45 -2.35
CA GLU A 401 22.02 -1.73 -2.06
C GLU A 401 21.03 -2.76 -1.51
N GLN A 402 20.11 -2.33 -0.62
CA GLN A 402 19.06 -3.18 -0.07
C GLN A 402 18.14 -3.77 -1.14
N LYS A 403 17.99 -3.14 -2.32
CA LYS A 403 17.22 -3.70 -3.46
C LYS A 403 17.84 -4.99 -4.01
N HIS A 404 19.10 -5.27 -3.74
CA HIS A 404 19.78 -6.51 -4.14
C HIS A 404 19.81 -7.57 -3.03
N LEU A 405 19.47 -7.21 -1.78
CA LEU A 405 19.52 -8.11 -0.61
C LEU A 405 18.18 -8.78 -0.34
N SER A 406 18.16 -10.00 0.18
CA SER A 406 16.95 -10.81 0.37
C SER A 406 16.37 -10.78 1.81
N VAL A 407 17.25 -10.74 2.80
CA VAL A 407 16.98 -10.86 4.25
C VAL A 407 17.37 -9.60 5.03
N ILE A 408 18.54 -9.01 4.80
CA ILE A 408 19.05 -7.78 5.44
C ILE A 408 18.46 -6.57 4.72
N VAL A 409 17.15 -6.42 4.87
CA VAL A 409 16.39 -5.30 4.31
C VAL A 409 15.65 -4.59 5.41
N GLY A 410 15.57 -3.26 5.27
CA GLY A 410 14.76 -2.40 6.11
C GLY A 410 13.27 -2.57 5.81
N THR A 411 12.45 -1.97 6.66
CA THR A 411 11.00 -1.99 6.51
C THR A 411 10.57 -1.42 5.16
N GLU A 412 11.10 -0.25 4.77
CA GLU A 412 10.76 0.44 3.51
C GLU A 412 10.94 -0.43 2.26
N VAL A 413 12.13 -1.04 2.06
CA VAL A 413 12.42 -1.88 0.89
C VAL A 413 11.58 -3.17 0.90
N LYS A 414 11.35 -3.74 2.08
CA LYS A 414 10.47 -4.91 2.25
C LYS A 414 9.03 -4.59 1.83
N TYR A 415 8.50 -3.43 2.24
CA TYR A 415 7.15 -2.99 1.87
C TYR A 415 7.06 -2.63 0.39
N SER A 416 8.05 -1.92 -0.16
CA SER A 416 8.13 -1.59 -1.59
C SER A 416 8.04 -2.85 -2.47
N ARG A 417 8.81 -3.90 -2.15
CA ARG A 417 8.74 -5.19 -2.85
C ARG A 417 7.39 -5.90 -2.72
N ASN A 418 6.81 -5.91 -1.53
CA ASN A 418 5.49 -6.51 -1.33
C ASN A 418 4.41 -5.75 -2.08
N ASN A 419 4.47 -4.42 -2.11
CA ASN A 419 3.52 -3.59 -2.86
C ASN A 419 3.65 -3.78 -4.37
N ALA A 420 4.88 -3.85 -4.89
CA ALA A 420 5.13 -4.21 -6.29
C ALA A 420 4.56 -5.59 -6.62
N ARG A 421 4.89 -6.61 -5.82
CA ARG A 421 4.33 -7.96 -6.00
C ARG A 421 2.80 -7.97 -5.96
N ARG A 422 2.18 -7.23 -5.04
CA ARG A 422 0.70 -7.12 -4.95
C ARG A 422 0.10 -6.42 -6.16
N ARG A 423 0.76 -5.38 -6.70
CA ARG A 423 0.31 -4.73 -7.93
C ARG A 423 0.35 -5.70 -9.11
N ASP A 424 1.43 -6.49 -9.21
CA ASP A 424 1.58 -7.49 -10.26
C ASP A 424 0.58 -8.64 -10.11
N GLU A 425 0.38 -9.14 -8.88
CA GLU A 425 -0.60 -10.20 -8.58
C GLU A 425 -2.06 -9.79 -8.86
N ARG A 426 -2.38 -8.49 -8.80
CA ARG A 426 -3.71 -7.96 -9.11
C ARG A 426 -3.96 -7.78 -10.61
N ARG A 427 -2.90 -7.71 -11.41
CA ARG A 427 -2.96 -7.49 -12.85
C ARG A 427 -2.90 -8.82 -13.60
N ASN A 428 -3.69 -8.93 -14.67
CA ASN A 428 -3.65 -10.08 -15.56
C ASN A 428 -2.50 -9.93 -16.58
N ALA A 429 -2.38 -10.89 -17.51
CA ALA A 429 -1.34 -10.86 -18.55
C ALA A 429 -1.35 -9.60 -19.44
N ASN A 430 -2.48 -8.87 -19.49
CA ASN A 430 -2.64 -7.61 -20.23
C ASN A 430 -2.36 -6.37 -19.37
N GLY A 431 -1.87 -6.55 -18.13
CA GLY A 431 -1.63 -5.46 -17.19
C GLY A 431 -2.90 -4.88 -16.56
N LEU A 432 -4.06 -5.50 -16.75
CA LEU A 432 -5.36 -5.00 -16.30
C LEU A 432 -5.79 -5.68 -15.00
N THR A 433 -6.42 -4.92 -14.11
CA THR A 433 -7.11 -5.51 -12.96
C THR A 433 -8.32 -6.33 -13.41
N SER A 434 -8.81 -7.24 -12.56
CA SER A 434 -10.00 -8.06 -12.86
C SER A 434 -11.22 -7.21 -13.24
N ARG A 435 -11.42 -6.06 -12.58
CA ARG A 435 -12.54 -5.13 -12.87
C ARG A 435 -12.37 -4.43 -14.22
N GLU A 436 -11.15 -4.03 -14.56
CA GLU A 436 -10.85 -3.41 -15.85
C GLU A 436 -11.02 -4.39 -17.00
N GLN A 437 -10.57 -5.64 -16.82
CA GLN A 437 -10.77 -6.70 -17.81
C GLN A 437 -12.27 -6.99 -18.01
N GLN A 438 -13.04 -7.16 -16.93
CA GLN A 438 -14.50 -7.36 -17.02
C GLN A 438 -15.20 -6.20 -17.73
N ARG A 439 -14.75 -4.96 -17.50
CA ARG A 439 -15.28 -3.77 -18.16
C ARG A 439 -14.94 -3.79 -19.66
N GLN A 440 -13.72 -4.15 -20.04
CA GLN A 440 -13.34 -4.28 -21.45
C GLN A 440 -14.12 -5.41 -22.14
N ASP A 441 -14.21 -6.58 -21.53
CA ASP A 441 -14.95 -7.72 -22.06
C ASP A 441 -16.42 -7.35 -22.28
N MET A 442 -17.03 -6.63 -21.34
CA MET A 442 -18.40 -6.16 -21.45
C MET A 442 -18.60 -5.12 -22.55
N ILE A 443 -17.64 -4.20 -22.75
CA ILE A 443 -17.66 -3.25 -23.87
C ILE A 443 -17.56 -4.00 -25.20
N GLN A 444 -16.67 -5.00 -25.31
CA GLN A 444 -16.51 -5.83 -26.50
C GLN A 444 -17.78 -6.64 -26.81
N GLN A 445 -18.40 -7.26 -25.80
CA GLN A 445 -19.66 -8.00 -25.96
C GLN A 445 -20.80 -7.10 -26.45
N VAL A 446 -20.93 -5.90 -25.88
CA VAL A 446 -21.93 -4.92 -26.34
C VAL A 446 -21.65 -4.46 -27.77
N ALA A 447 -20.38 -4.23 -28.13
CA ALA A 447 -20.00 -3.86 -29.49
C ALA A 447 -20.33 -4.95 -30.52
N SER A 448 -20.02 -6.22 -30.21
CA SER A 448 -20.36 -7.38 -31.05
C SER A 448 -21.86 -7.47 -31.28
N LEU A 449 -22.66 -7.44 -30.21
CA LEU A 449 -24.12 -7.56 -30.31
C LEU A 449 -24.76 -6.36 -31.03
N LEU A 450 -24.17 -5.17 -30.94
CA LEU A 450 -24.60 -4.02 -31.73
C LEU A 450 -24.29 -4.20 -33.23
N SER A 451 -23.14 -4.79 -33.58
CA SER A 451 -22.79 -5.08 -34.98
C SER A 451 -23.67 -6.18 -35.60
N GLU A 452 -24.16 -7.12 -34.79
CA GLU A 452 -25.16 -8.13 -35.19
C GLU A 452 -26.56 -7.53 -35.40
N GLY A 453 -26.75 -6.24 -35.13
CA GLY A 453 -28.00 -5.52 -35.37
C GLY A 453 -29.05 -5.64 -34.26
N LEU A 454 -28.70 -6.19 -33.09
CA LEU A 454 -29.63 -6.30 -31.97
C LEU A 454 -30.00 -4.93 -31.38
N LYS A 455 -31.24 -4.81 -30.90
CA LYS A 455 -31.70 -3.60 -30.22
C LYS A 455 -31.17 -3.56 -28.80
N GLN A 456 -30.97 -2.35 -28.26
CA GLN A 456 -30.40 -2.14 -26.92
C GLN A 456 -31.15 -2.88 -25.79
N LYS A 457 -32.47 -3.05 -25.92
CA LYS A 457 -33.28 -3.83 -24.97
C LYS A 457 -32.93 -5.33 -24.99
N GLU A 458 -32.74 -5.89 -26.18
CA GLU A 458 -32.39 -7.30 -26.36
C GLU A 458 -30.96 -7.58 -25.88
N ILE A 459 -30.04 -6.63 -26.08
CA ILE A 459 -28.66 -6.68 -25.56
C ILE A 459 -28.66 -6.64 -24.03
N ALA A 460 -29.48 -5.75 -23.44
CA ALA A 460 -29.63 -5.63 -22.00
C ALA A 460 -30.15 -6.93 -21.36
N GLU A 461 -31.17 -7.54 -21.95
CA GLU A 461 -31.72 -8.83 -21.50
C GLU A 461 -30.71 -9.97 -21.65
N ARG A 462 -29.98 -10.03 -22.77
CA ARG A 462 -29.02 -11.10 -23.06
C ARG A 462 -27.76 -11.05 -22.18
N LEU A 463 -27.31 -9.85 -21.82
CA LEU A 463 -26.14 -9.63 -20.97
C LEU A 463 -26.50 -9.46 -19.47
N GLY A 464 -27.79 -9.43 -19.13
CA GLY A 464 -28.25 -9.24 -17.75
C GLY A 464 -27.92 -7.86 -17.16
N ILE A 465 -27.81 -6.83 -18.02
CA ILE A 465 -27.47 -5.46 -17.62
C ILE A 465 -28.61 -4.50 -17.95
N THR A 466 -28.58 -3.28 -17.40
CA THR A 466 -29.64 -2.30 -17.65
C THR A 466 -29.53 -1.70 -19.06
N SER A 467 -30.68 -1.37 -19.66
CA SER A 467 -30.74 -0.67 -20.96
C SER A 467 -30.00 0.67 -20.94
N ALA A 468 -30.02 1.38 -19.79
CA ALA A 468 -29.24 2.59 -19.57
C ALA A 468 -27.73 2.33 -19.67
N ARG A 469 -27.25 1.21 -19.12
CA ARG A 469 -25.83 0.84 -19.19
C ARG A 469 -25.38 0.52 -20.61
N VAL A 470 -26.21 -0.18 -21.38
CA VAL A 470 -25.98 -0.42 -22.83
C VAL A 470 -25.91 0.90 -23.59
N SER A 471 -26.81 1.85 -23.29
CA SER A 471 -26.84 3.17 -23.91
C SER A 471 -25.56 3.98 -23.62
N GLN A 472 -25.08 3.97 -22.38
CA GLN A 472 -23.82 4.62 -21.99
C GLN A 472 -22.62 4.03 -22.73
N ILE A 473 -22.54 2.69 -22.84
CA ILE A 473 -21.46 2.00 -23.55
C ILE A 473 -21.51 2.35 -25.05
N LYS A 474 -22.69 2.33 -25.65
CA LYS A 474 -22.90 2.73 -27.06
C LYS A 474 -22.48 4.19 -27.31
N LYS A 475 -22.81 5.10 -26.41
CA LYS A 475 -22.41 6.52 -26.51
C LYS A 475 -20.88 6.65 -26.52
N LYS A 476 -20.20 5.97 -25.59
CA LYS A 476 -18.72 5.95 -25.53
C LYS A 476 -18.10 5.36 -26.80
N LEU A 477 -18.62 4.24 -27.30
CA LEU A 477 -18.13 3.63 -28.56
C LEU A 477 -18.28 4.59 -29.75
N ASN A 478 -19.38 5.34 -29.82
CA ASN A 478 -19.60 6.34 -30.87
C ASN A 478 -18.68 7.55 -30.72
N GLU A 479 -18.43 8.03 -29.50
CA GLU A 479 -17.47 9.11 -29.22
C GLU A 479 -16.05 8.70 -29.63
N THR A 480 -15.63 7.47 -29.31
CA THR A 480 -14.33 6.93 -29.75
C THR A 480 -14.25 6.81 -31.28
N ALA A 481 -15.33 6.40 -31.96
CA ALA A 481 -15.38 6.29 -33.41
C ALA A 481 -15.37 7.65 -34.13
N LEU A 482 -15.95 8.69 -33.52
CA LEU A 482 -15.90 10.08 -34.01
C LEU A 482 -14.49 10.66 -33.92
N TYR A 483 -13.76 10.35 -32.84
CA TYR A 483 -12.38 10.79 -32.63
C TYR A 483 -11.41 10.20 -33.66
N ILE A 484 -11.61 8.95 -34.08
CA ILE A 484 -10.80 8.28 -35.11
C ILE A 484 -11.08 8.85 -36.52
N LYS A 485 -12.29 9.34 -36.78
CA LYS A 485 -12.69 9.90 -38.09
C LYS A 485 -12.41 11.40 -38.25
N GLY A 486 -12.31 12.15 -37.16
CA GLY A 486 -12.04 13.59 -37.16
C GLY A 486 -10.60 13.89 -36.74
N GLY A 487 -9.64 13.73 -37.65
CA GLY A 487 -8.25 14.11 -37.41
C GLY A 487 -8.12 15.62 -37.14
N SER A 488 -7.94 16.01 -35.88
CA SER A 488 -7.37 17.31 -35.52
C SER A 488 -6.73 17.23 -34.12
N PRO A 489 -5.43 17.55 -33.96
CA PRO A 489 -4.77 17.56 -32.66
C PRO A 489 -5.02 18.92 -31.98
N GLY A 490 -5.98 18.98 -31.08
CA GLY A 490 -6.14 20.07 -30.12
C GLY A 490 -5.85 19.56 -28.71
N PRO A 491 -5.14 20.31 -27.85
CA PRO A 491 -4.70 19.81 -26.55
C PRO A 491 -5.89 19.77 -25.60
N VAL A 492 -6.26 18.57 -25.18
CA VAL A 492 -7.09 18.40 -23.99
C VAL A 492 -6.21 17.79 -22.91
N TYR A 493 -5.85 18.64 -21.95
CA TYR A 493 -5.39 18.25 -20.63
C TYR A 493 -6.48 17.38 -19.98
N GLY A 494 -6.14 16.16 -19.60
CA GLY A 494 -7.09 15.21 -19.00
C GLY A 494 -6.49 13.83 -18.78
N CYS A 495 -5.69 13.71 -17.72
CA CYS A 495 -5.45 12.50 -16.91
C CYS A 495 -5.48 11.15 -17.65
N LEU A 496 -4.47 10.88 -18.47
CA LEU A 496 -3.88 9.55 -18.58
C LEU A 496 -2.66 9.57 -17.67
N GLY A 497 -2.78 8.92 -16.51
CA GLY A 497 -1.67 8.76 -15.59
C GLY A 497 -0.46 8.16 -16.30
N ASP A 498 0.69 8.72 -15.98
CA ASP A 498 2.00 8.36 -16.49
C ASP A 498 2.27 6.86 -16.35
N SER A 499 2.17 6.15 -17.46
CA SER A 499 2.88 4.90 -17.66
C SER A 499 3.05 4.68 -19.16
N ILE A 500 4.00 5.39 -19.76
CA ILE A 500 4.94 4.93 -20.80
C ILE A 500 6.01 6.04 -20.88
N LEU A 501 7.00 5.94 -20.00
CA LEU A 501 8.37 6.36 -20.27
C LEU A 501 9.24 5.19 -19.81
N SER A 502 9.25 4.12 -20.61
CA SER A 502 10.39 3.21 -20.63
C SER A 502 11.31 3.71 -21.73
N GLU A 503 12.44 4.29 -21.33
CA GLU A 503 13.59 4.48 -22.19
C GLU A 503 14.08 3.10 -22.66
N GLU A 504 13.57 2.56 -23.77
CA GLU A 504 14.30 1.67 -24.70
C GLU A 504 13.56 1.64 -26.04
N PRO A 505 14.24 1.85 -27.19
CA PRO A 505 13.61 1.80 -28.50
C PRO A 505 13.69 0.37 -29.02
N ASP A 506 12.58 -0.38 -29.01
CA ASP A 506 12.30 -1.47 -29.96
C ASP A 506 11.05 -2.26 -29.53
N SER A 507 9.87 -1.88 -30.05
CA SER A 507 8.78 -2.81 -30.42
C SER A 507 7.49 -2.06 -30.80
N VAL A 508 7.34 -1.76 -32.10
CA VAL A 508 6.05 -1.34 -32.65
C VAL A 508 5.26 -2.58 -33.07
N ALA A 509 4.24 -2.96 -32.29
CA ALA A 509 3.24 -3.94 -32.70
C ALA A 509 1.99 -3.21 -33.24
N LEU A 510 1.90 -3.08 -34.56
CA LEU A 510 0.72 -2.59 -35.28
C LEU A 510 -0.28 -3.73 -35.47
N VAL A 511 -1.42 -3.67 -34.76
CA VAL A 511 -2.60 -4.51 -35.08
C VAL A 511 -3.48 -3.72 -36.04
N ALA A 512 -3.42 -4.07 -37.32
CA ALA A 512 -4.30 -3.54 -38.36
C ALA A 512 -5.49 -4.48 -38.59
N CYS A 513 -6.71 -4.01 -38.31
CA CYS A 513 -7.93 -4.56 -38.88
C CYS A 513 -8.47 -3.54 -39.90
N PHE A 514 -8.35 -3.84 -41.18
CA PHE A 514 -9.13 -3.19 -42.25
C PHE A 514 -9.69 -4.27 -43.16
N GLU A 515 -11.01 -4.46 -43.11
CA GLU A 515 -11.78 -5.07 -44.18
C GLU A 515 -12.26 -3.96 -45.15
N SER A 516 -12.01 -4.23 -46.43
CA SER A 516 -12.71 -3.79 -47.66
C SER A 516 -12.93 -2.28 -47.95
N ALA A 517 -12.13 -1.74 -48.87
CA ALA A 517 -12.61 -0.86 -49.95
C ALA A 517 -11.54 -0.71 -51.06
N ASP A 518 -11.94 -0.99 -52.31
CA ASP A 518 -11.16 -0.77 -53.53
C ASP A 518 -10.75 0.71 -53.68
N PHE A 519 -9.44 0.97 -53.78
CA PHE A 519 -8.90 2.12 -54.51
C PHE A 519 -7.78 1.65 -55.43
N GLY A 520 -7.98 1.86 -56.73
CA GLY A 520 -7.07 1.42 -57.77
C GLY A 520 -5.73 2.15 -57.76
N GLY A 521 -4.68 1.37 -58.00
CA GLY A 521 -3.53 1.84 -58.78
C GLY A 521 -2.57 2.84 -58.13
N ALA A 522 -2.01 2.51 -56.96
CA ALA A 522 -0.67 2.96 -56.58
C ALA A 522 -0.01 1.89 -55.69
N SER A 523 1.21 1.49 -56.04
CA SER A 523 1.97 0.46 -55.33
C SER A 523 2.38 0.93 -53.93
N LEU A 524 2.38 0.00 -52.97
CA LEU A 524 2.79 0.19 -51.56
C LEU A 524 4.22 0.77 -51.39
N VAL A 525 5.05 0.78 -52.44
CA VAL A 525 6.41 1.33 -52.41
C VAL A 525 6.41 2.87 -52.43
N THR A 526 5.44 3.51 -53.09
CA THR A 526 5.40 4.99 -53.22
C THR A 526 4.94 5.73 -51.96
N LEU A 527 4.26 5.06 -51.03
CA LEU A 527 3.83 5.66 -49.75
C LEU A 527 4.92 5.63 -48.67
N TRP A 528 5.88 4.70 -48.79
CA TRP A 528 6.99 4.58 -47.85
C TRP A 528 8.08 5.65 -48.11
N ASP A 529 8.40 5.93 -49.38
CA ASP A 529 9.43 6.91 -49.76
C ASP A 529 9.04 8.37 -49.43
N SER A 530 7.75 8.72 -49.52
CA SER A 530 7.25 10.06 -49.13
C SER A 530 7.34 10.30 -47.63
N TYR A 531 7.13 9.26 -46.81
CA TYR A 531 7.14 9.37 -45.36
C TYR A 531 8.57 9.40 -44.80
N VAL A 532 9.48 8.60 -45.35
CA VAL A 532 10.90 8.58 -44.96
C VAL A 532 11.62 9.86 -45.36
N SER A 533 11.32 10.44 -46.53
CA SER A 533 11.92 11.72 -46.94
C SER A 533 11.45 12.91 -46.08
N THR A 534 10.19 12.88 -45.63
CA THR A 534 9.63 13.92 -44.75
C THR A 534 10.14 13.81 -43.29
N ALA A 535 10.44 12.59 -42.84
CA ALA A 535 11.00 12.34 -41.50
C ALA A 535 12.49 12.74 -41.42
N ILE A 536 13.29 12.44 -42.45
CA ILE A 536 14.72 12.81 -42.51
C ILE A 536 14.89 14.33 -42.66
N GLY A 537 14.02 14.99 -43.43
CA GLY A 537 14.03 16.46 -43.56
C GLY A 537 13.67 17.22 -42.28
N ARG A 538 12.90 16.61 -41.37
CA ARG A 538 12.53 17.23 -40.07
C ARG A 538 13.60 17.07 -39.00
N MET A 539 14.37 15.98 -39.02
CA MET A 539 15.49 15.80 -38.09
C MET A 539 16.65 16.76 -38.39
N ALA A 540 16.92 17.06 -39.67
CA ALA A 540 17.97 18.01 -40.05
C ALA A 540 17.65 19.48 -39.73
N LEU A 541 16.37 19.85 -39.58
CA LEU A 541 15.97 21.22 -39.21
C LEU A 541 15.96 21.46 -37.69
N GLN A 542 15.91 20.41 -36.87
CA GLN A 542 16.00 20.53 -35.41
C GLN A 542 17.44 20.66 -34.88
N GLU A 543 18.44 20.16 -35.60
CA GLU A 543 19.86 20.35 -35.22
C GLU A 543 20.41 21.73 -35.60
N VAL A 544 19.87 22.40 -36.63
CA VAL A 544 20.32 23.77 -37.01
C VAL A 544 19.68 24.85 -36.14
N ALA A 545 18.51 24.59 -35.54
CA ALA A 545 17.83 25.55 -34.65
C ALA A 545 18.40 25.58 -33.22
N ALA A 546 19.21 24.60 -32.83
CA ALA A 546 19.82 24.51 -31.49
C ALA A 546 21.22 25.17 -31.39
N SER A 547 21.78 25.71 -32.49
CA SER A 547 23.06 26.43 -32.48
C SER A 547 22.95 27.95 -32.64
N ASP A 548 21.75 28.51 -32.84
CA ASP A 548 21.51 29.94 -32.99
C ASP A 548 20.36 30.42 -32.06
N SER A 549 20.52 30.26 -30.74
CA SER A 549 19.93 31.19 -29.75
C SER A 549 20.51 30.94 -28.36
N SER A 550 21.36 31.91 -27.95
CA SER A 550 22.02 32.14 -26.65
C SER A 550 23.05 31.14 -26.15
#